data_AF-F3PXA2-F1
#
_entry.id   AF-F3PXA2-F1
#
_cell.length_a   1.000
_cell.length_b   1.000
_cell.length_c   1.000
_cell.angle_alpha   90.00
_cell.angle_beta   90.00
_cell.angle_gamma   90.00
#
_symmetry.space_group_name_H-M   'P 1'
#
loop_
_entity.id
_entity.type
_entity.pdbx_description
1 polymer ?
#
loop_
_entity_poly.entity_id
_entity_poly.type
_entity_poly.pdbx_seq_one_letter_code
_entity_poly.pdbx_strand_id
1 'polypeptide(L)'
;MKKPYLKLFSGAVLAVSLLLTSCHSAYEVTRVEGNRVPIDSTWDAEPDAEATALLAPYKAKIDSIMYSVAGTAEISMDRSRPESLLSNLVADVLRESAAEVLGKPADMGLVNIGGIRNSLTEGPIRTENIYEILPFENSLCVLTMKGTVLKQLFENIAAKGGEGVSGVQLKISRDGKLLQGSVGGNAVVDDRTYTVATIDYLADGNDGMTAFPQAEQRECPEGATLRGLFMKYVKAQTAAGKKITSRMEGRIIIED
;
A
#
# COMPACT_ATOMS: atom_id res chain seq x y z
N MET A 1 -34.24 79.11 -23.22
CA MET A 1 -34.75 77.78 -22.83
C MET A 1 -34.51 76.76 -23.95
N LYS A 2 -33.40 76.01 -23.92
CA LYS A 2 -33.23 74.79 -24.73
C LYS A 2 -32.61 73.72 -23.82
N LYS A 3 -33.38 72.67 -23.57
CA LYS A 3 -33.19 71.67 -22.50
C LYS A 3 -31.87 70.89 -22.68
N PRO A 4 -30.95 70.88 -21.68
CA PRO A 4 -29.71 70.07 -21.75
C PRO A 4 -29.97 68.57 -21.55
N TYR A 5 -31.18 68.18 -21.16
CA TYR A 5 -31.56 66.81 -20.84
C TYR A 5 -31.50 65.82 -22.02
N LEU A 6 -31.61 66.29 -23.27
CA LEU A 6 -31.66 65.38 -24.44
C LEU A 6 -30.29 64.76 -24.78
N LYS A 7 -29.18 65.47 -24.50
CA LYS A 7 -27.82 64.96 -24.76
C LYS A 7 -27.33 63.97 -23.69
N LEU A 8 -27.71 64.19 -22.42
CA LEU A 8 -27.40 63.24 -21.34
C LEU A 8 -28.15 61.92 -21.51
N PHE A 9 -29.41 61.96 -21.95
CA PHE A 9 -30.21 60.75 -22.17
C PHE A 9 -29.63 59.88 -23.29
N SER A 10 -29.17 60.49 -24.38
CA SER A 10 -28.55 59.76 -25.51
C SER A 10 -27.21 59.13 -25.15
N GLY A 11 -26.38 59.79 -24.33
CA GLY A 11 -25.11 59.23 -23.85
C GLY A 11 -25.30 58.10 -22.84
N ALA A 12 -26.27 58.21 -21.94
CA ALA A 12 -26.60 57.17 -20.98
C ALA A 12 -27.20 55.92 -21.66
N VAL A 13 -28.07 56.10 -22.66
CA VAL A 13 -28.61 54.98 -23.46
C VAL A 13 -27.50 54.29 -24.27
N LEU A 14 -26.55 55.04 -24.83
CA LEU A 14 -25.41 54.46 -25.54
C LEU A 14 -24.48 53.68 -24.61
N ALA A 15 -24.20 54.21 -23.41
CA ALA A 15 -23.39 53.53 -22.40
C ALA A 15 -24.07 52.26 -21.86
N VAL A 16 -25.38 52.29 -21.62
CA VAL A 16 -26.16 51.09 -21.23
C VAL A 16 -26.21 50.07 -22.36
N SER A 17 -26.34 50.51 -23.62
CA SER A 17 -26.29 49.60 -24.78
C SER A 17 -24.93 48.92 -24.94
N LEU A 18 -23.83 49.62 -24.65
CA LEU A 18 -22.47 49.07 -24.68
C LEU A 18 -22.18 48.10 -23.52
N LEU A 19 -22.82 48.31 -22.35
CA LEU A 19 -22.75 47.39 -21.21
C LEU A 19 -23.54 46.08 -21.45
N LEU A 20 -24.59 46.12 -22.27
CA LEU A 20 -25.41 44.94 -22.61
C LEU A 20 -24.85 44.12 -23.79
N THR A 21 -23.81 44.61 -24.48
CA THR A 21 -23.13 43.87 -25.57
C THR A 21 -21.95 43.01 -25.13
N SER A 22 -21.69 42.89 -23.82
CA SER A 22 -20.70 41.94 -23.31
C SER A 22 -21.29 40.52 -23.28
N CYS A 23 -21.51 39.96 -24.46
CA CYS A 23 -21.75 38.53 -24.62
C CYS A 23 -20.43 37.79 -24.37
N HIS A 24 -20.09 37.56 -23.10
CA HIS A 24 -19.12 36.53 -22.77
C HIS A 24 -19.78 35.17 -23.06
N SER A 25 -19.37 34.53 -24.16
CA SER A 25 -19.65 33.11 -24.35
C SER A 25 -18.86 32.35 -23.29
N ALA A 26 -19.47 32.11 -22.14
CA ALA A 26 -18.93 31.16 -21.18
C ALA A 26 -18.97 29.80 -21.87
N TYR A 27 -17.80 29.26 -22.20
CA TYR A 27 -17.72 27.88 -22.67
C TYR A 27 -18.18 26.99 -21.52
N GLU A 28 -19.40 26.47 -21.63
CA GLU A 28 -19.90 25.45 -20.73
C GLU A 28 -19.49 24.10 -21.31
N VAL A 29 -18.83 23.27 -20.49
CA VAL A 29 -18.51 21.90 -20.88
C VAL A 29 -19.83 21.14 -20.98
N THR A 30 -20.34 20.96 -22.20
CA THR A 30 -21.63 20.29 -22.44
C THR A 30 -21.53 18.77 -22.38
N ARG A 31 -20.32 18.22 -22.56
CA ARG A 31 -20.05 16.79 -22.56
C ARG A 31 -18.59 16.49 -22.26
N VAL A 32 -18.35 15.51 -21.41
CA VAL A 32 -17.05 14.86 -21.24
C VAL A 32 -17.24 13.39 -21.58
N GLU A 33 -16.46 12.89 -22.53
CA GLU A 33 -16.40 11.46 -22.86
C GLU A 33 -15.01 10.93 -22.55
N GLY A 34 -14.95 9.69 -22.08
CA GLY A 34 -13.70 8.97 -21.85
C GLY A 34 -13.86 7.54 -22.33
N ASN A 35 -12.84 7.03 -23.01
CA ASN A 35 -12.74 5.64 -23.42
C ASN A 35 -11.47 5.03 -22.81
N ARG A 36 -11.51 3.73 -22.50
CA ARG A 36 -10.30 3.01 -22.10
C ARG A 36 -9.46 2.76 -23.33
N VAL A 37 -8.24 3.26 -23.33
CA VAL A 37 -7.22 2.86 -24.32
C VAL A 37 -6.46 1.68 -23.72
N PRO A 38 -6.61 0.46 -24.27
CA PRO A 38 -5.81 -0.66 -23.81
C PRO A 38 -4.34 -0.43 -24.17
N ILE A 39 -3.45 -0.63 -23.19
CA ILE A 39 -2.00 -0.66 -23.40
C ILE A 39 -1.62 -2.13 -23.61
N ASP A 40 -1.70 -2.57 -24.85
CA ASP A 40 -1.37 -3.93 -25.30
C ASP A 40 -0.39 -3.87 -26.49
N SER A 41 -0.10 -5.04 -27.09
CA SER A 41 0.88 -5.15 -28.17
C SER A 41 0.50 -4.44 -29.47
N THR A 42 -0.69 -3.85 -29.56
CA THR A 42 -1.11 -3.02 -30.71
C THR A 42 -0.15 -1.85 -30.92
N TRP A 43 0.44 -1.32 -29.85
CA TRP A 43 1.32 -0.14 -29.89
C TRP A 43 2.82 -0.50 -30.01
N ASP A 44 3.17 -1.78 -29.92
CA ASP A 44 4.56 -2.24 -29.91
C ASP A 44 5.18 -2.36 -31.32
N ALA A 45 4.35 -2.36 -32.37
CA ALA A 45 4.80 -2.59 -33.74
C ALA A 45 5.61 -1.40 -34.32
N GLU A 46 5.26 -0.17 -33.92
CA GLU A 46 5.86 1.06 -34.42
C GLU A 46 6.15 2.04 -33.26
N PRO A 47 7.13 1.72 -32.39
CA PRO A 47 7.48 2.61 -31.30
C PRO A 47 8.09 3.91 -31.83
N ASP A 48 7.74 5.04 -31.21
CA ASP A 48 8.31 6.33 -31.56
C ASP A 48 9.84 6.33 -31.33
N ALA A 49 10.59 6.61 -32.40
CA ALA A 49 12.04 6.52 -32.40
C ALA A 49 12.69 7.59 -31.51
N GLU A 50 12.12 8.79 -31.43
CA GLU A 50 12.62 9.88 -30.60
C GLU A 50 12.39 9.58 -29.12
N ALA A 51 11.19 9.11 -28.76
CA ALA A 51 10.87 8.67 -27.41
C ALA A 51 11.74 7.49 -26.96
N THR A 52 11.96 6.51 -27.84
CA THR A 52 12.84 5.37 -27.56
C THR A 52 14.27 5.83 -27.30
N ALA A 53 14.82 6.72 -28.14
CA ALA A 53 16.15 7.28 -27.98
C ALA A 53 16.28 8.10 -26.69
N LEU A 54 15.24 8.88 -26.35
CA LEU A 54 15.17 9.65 -25.11
C LEU A 54 15.21 8.75 -23.87
N LEU A 55 14.48 7.63 -23.88
CA LEU A 55 14.38 6.71 -22.74
C LEU A 55 15.59 5.78 -22.60
N ALA A 56 16.31 5.49 -23.68
CA ALA A 56 17.44 4.55 -23.71
C ALA A 56 18.47 4.73 -22.57
N PRO A 57 19.02 5.93 -22.29
CA PRO A 57 20.00 6.09 -21.21
C PRO A 57 19.41 5.86 -19.81
N TYR A 58 18.14 6.23 -19.59
CA TYR A 58 17.45 5.98 -18.33
C TYR A 58 17.18 4.49 -18.15
N LYS A 59 16.70 3.82 -19.20
CA LYS A 59 16.48 2.38 -19.21
C LYS A 59 17.77 1.63 -18.88
N ALA A 60 18.88 1.96 -19.55
CA ALA A 60 20.16 1.30 -19.27
C ALA A 60 20.60 1.45 -17.80
N LYS A 61 20.43 2.65 -17.22
CA LYS A 61 20.74 2.88 -15.81
C LYS A 61 19.81 2.10 -14.88
N ILE A 62 18.50 2.12 -15.13
CA ILE A 62 17.52 1.40 -14.32
C ILE A 62 17.72 -0.10 -14.42
N ASP A 63 17.90 -0.65 -15.62
CA ASP A 63 18.16 -2.08 -15.85
C ASP A 63 19.40 -2.56 -15.09
N SER A 64 20.47 -1.76 -15.01
CA SER A 64 21.67 -2.11 -14.24
C SER A 64 21.43 -2.27 -12.73
N ILE A 65 20.40 -1.60 -12.20
CA ILE A 65 20.01 -1.67 -10.78
C ILE A 65 18.96 -2.77 -10.58
N MET A 66 17.95 -2.78 -11.44
CA MET A 66 16.76 -3.63 -11.34
C MET A 66 17.08 -5.10 -11.59
N TYR A 67 18.03 -5.40 -12.47
CA TYR A 67 18.42 -6.78 -12.78
C TYR A 67 19.50 -7.34 -11.86
N SER A 68 19.98 -6.61 -10.86
CA SER A 68 20.90 -7.17 -9.88
C SER A 68 20.22 -8.27 -9.06
N VAL A 69 20.85 -9.44 -8.94
CA VAL A 69 20.34 -10.56 -8.13
C VAL A 69 20.64 -10.29 -6.65
N ALA A 70 19.58 -10.25 -5.83
CA ALA A 70 19.65 -10.05 -4.38
C ALA A 70 19.67 -11.36 -3.58
N GLY A 71 19.15 -12.45 -4.16
CA GLY A 71 19.06 -13.76 -3.52
C GLY A 71 18.40 -14.81 -4.41
N THR A 72 17.96 -15.91 -3.82
CA THR A 72 17.27 -17.01 -4.52
C THR A 72 16.05 -17.46 -3.71
N ALA A 73 14.88 -17.51 -4.34
CA ALA A 73 13.67 -18.11 -3.80
C ALA A 73 13.75 -19.63 -3.95
N GLU A 74 13.49 -20.35 -2.86
CA GLU A 74 13.45 -21.81 -2.86
C GLU A 74 12.22 -22.37 -3.56
N ILE A 75 11.09 -21.66 -3.43
CA ILE A 75 9.78 -22.05 -3.95
C ILE A 75 9.06 -20.79 -4.46
N SER A 76 8.09 -20.99 -5.35
CA SER A 76 7.17 -19.91 -5.73
C SER A 76 6.22 -19.60 -4.56
N MET A 77 6.02 -18.32 -4.26
CA MET A 77 5.20 -17.84 -3.16
C MET A 77 4.19 -16.79 -3.66
N ASP A 78 2.91 -17.12 -3.54
CA ASP A 78 1.78 -16.27 -3.93
C ASP A 78 1.20 -15.46 -2.75
N ARG A 79 0.37 -14.48 -3.09
CA ARG A 79 -0.51 -13.76 -2.15
C ARG A 79 -1.97 -14.21 -2.26
N SER A 80 -2.57 -14.58 -1.14
CA SER A 80 -3.99 -14.90 -1.07
C SER A 80 -4.51 -14.77 0.35
N ARG A 81 -5.83 -14.59 0.46
CA ARG A 81 -6.57 -14.71 1.72
C ARG A 81 -6.98 -16.17 1.95
N PRO A 82 -7.18 -16.62 3.20
CA PRO A 82 -6.95 -15.85 4.43
C PRO A 82 -5.48 -15.79 4.85
N GLU A 83 -4.64 -16.67 4.30
CA GLU A 83 -3.21 -16.80 4.57
C GLU A 83 -2.50 -17.24 3.28
N SER A 84 -1.23 -16.84 3.10
CA SER A 84 -0.41 -17.34 2.01
C SER A 84 1.08 -17.27 2.34
N LEU A 85 1.92 -18.00 1.59
CA LEU A 85 3.36 -18.03 1.80
C LEU A 85 4.00 -16.63 1.75
N LEU A 86 3.68 -15.83 0.74
CA LEU A 86 4.28 -14.50 0.58
C LEU A 86 3.77 -13.50 1.62
N SER A 87 2.47 -13.56 1.95
CA SER A 87 1.90 -12.67 2.98
C SER A 87 2.47 -12.97 4.37
N ASN A 88 2.67 -14.26 4.70
CA ASN A 88 3.36 -14.69 5.91
C ASN A 88 4.79 -14.14 5.96
N LEU A 89 5.55 -14.29 4.87
CA LEU A 89 6.93 -13.84 4.81
C LEU A 89 7.06 -12.32 5.00
N VAL A 90 6.22 -11.53 4.32
CA VAL A 90 6.24 -10.08 4.44
C VAL A 90 5.85 -9.64 5.86
N ALA A 91 4.87 -10.30 6.48
CA ALA A 91 4.49 -10.04 7.86
C ALA A 91 5.61 -10.41 8.86
N ASP A 92 6.35 -11.50 8.61
CA ASP A 92 7.52 -11.88 9.41
C ASP A 92 8.62 -10.82 9.32
N VAL A 93 8.92 -10.33 8.11
CA VAL A 93 9.89 -9.26 7.90
C VAL A 93 9.51 -8.02 8.70
N LEU A 94 8.25 -7.59 8.67
CA LEU A 94 7.79 -6.45 9.47
C LEU A 94 7.94 -6.70 10.98
N ARG A 95 7.47 -7.86 11.46
CA ARG A 95 7.53 -8.22 12.88
C ARG A 95 8.96 -8.21 13.41
N GLU A 96 9.89 -8.80 12.68
CA GLU A 96 11.30 -8.85 13.04
C GLU A 96 11.98 -7.47 12.91
N SER A 97 11.61 -6.68 11.89
CA SER A 97 12.16 -5.33 11.68
C SER A 97 11.78 -4.34 12.78
N ALA A 98 10.74 -4.62 13.57
CA ALA A 98 10.41 -3.87 14.77
C ALA A 98 11.58 -3.79 15.77
N ALA A 99 12.57 -4.69 15.68
CA ALA A 99 13.77 -4.63 16.50
C ALA A 99 14.59 -3.35 16.29
N GLU A 100 14.44 -2.66 15.15
CA GLU A 100 15.06 -1.34 14.92
C GLU A 100 14.51 -0.25 15.86
N VAL A 101 13.29 -0.44 16.39
CA VAL A 101 12.63 0.46 17.33
C VAL A 101 12.68 -0.09 18.76
N LEU A 102 12.28 -1.35 18.93
CA LEU A 102 12.05 -1.95 20.25
C LEU A 102 13.28 -2.67 20.83
N GLY A 103 14.34 -2.85 20.02
CA GLY A 103 15.47 -3.74 20.37
C GLY A 103 15.14 -5.24 20.34
N LYS A 104 13.91 -5.60 19.95
CA LYS A 104 13.40 -6.97 19.80
C LYS A 104 12.24 -7.02 18.80
N PRO A 105 11.87 -8.19 18.26
CA PRO A 105 10.68 -8.31 17.40
C PRO A 105 9.40 -7.85 18.11
N ALA A 106 8.44 -7.35 17.34
CA ALA A 106 7.11 -7.03 17.86
C ALA A 106 6.34 -8.32 18.24
N ASP A 107 5.29 -8.18 19.04
CA ASP A 107 4.41 -9.30 19.35
C ASP A 107 3.71 -9.80 18.07
N MET A 108 3.31 -8.87 17.19
CA MET A 108 2.62 -9.14 15.94
C MET A 108 3.24 -8.38 14.76
N GLY A 109 3.25 -9.00 13.57
CA GLY A 109 3.44 -8.31 12.29
C GLY A 109 2.14 -8.29 11.47
N LEU A 110 1.87 -7.20 10.74
CA LEU A 110 0.71 -7.08 9.85
C LEU A 110 1.03 -6.33 8.56
N VAL A 111 0.65 -6.93 7.43
CA VAL A 111 0.58 -6.27 6.11
C VAL A 111 -0.75 -6.60 5.44
N ASN A 112 -1.31 -5.64 4.71
CA ASN A 112 -2.49 -5.89 3.88
C ASN A 112 -2.09 -6.62 2.60
N ILE A 113 -2.83 -7.68 2.26
CA ILE A 113 -2.66 -8.47 1.04
C ILE A 113 -2.78 -7.60 -0.21
N GLY A 114 -3.59 -6.54 -0.17
CA GLY A 114 -3.72 -5.57 -1.26
C GLY A 114 -2.44 -4.78 -1.55
N GLY A 115 -1.56 -4.64 -0.56
CA GLY A 115 -0.25 -3.98 -0.65
C GLY A 115 0.82 -4.86 -1.31
N ILE A 116 0.63 -6.17 -1.33
CA ILE A 116 1.47 -7.12 -2.06
C ILE A 116 0.91 -7.18 -3.49
N ARG A 117 1.73 -6.96 -4.53
CA ARG A 117 1.20 -6.70 -5.88
C ARG A 117 1.55 -7.76 -6.91
N ASN A 118 2.62 -8.52 -6.69
CA ASN A 118 3.02 -9.63 -7.52
C ASN A 118 3.38 -10.85 -6.64
N SER A 119 3.61 -11.98 -7.29
CA SER A 119 4.10 -13.21 -6.67
C SER A 119 5.61 -13.28 -6.76
N LEU A 120 6.24 -14.02 -5.84
CA LEU A 120 7.67 -14.31 -5.91
C LEU A 120 7.86 -15.68 -6.54
N THR A 121 8.36 -15.73 -7.78
CA THR A 121 8.64 -16.99 -8.46
C THR A 121 9.89 -17.67 -7.90
N GLU A 122 9.91 -19.00 -7.93
CA GLU A 122 11.11 -19.80 -7.63
C GLU A 122 12.32 -19.35 -8.49
N GLY A 123 13.52 -19.39 -7.90
CA GLY A 123 14.76 -19.06 -8.59
C GLY A 123 15.34 -17.70 -8.21
N PRO A 124 16.16 -17.07 -9.08
CA PRO A 124 16.85 -15.82 -8.74
C PRO A 124 15.87 -14.69 -8.41
N ILE A 125 16.09 -14.04 -7.27
CA ILE A 125 15.35 -12.84 -6.85
C ILE A 125 16.16 -11.63 -7.26
N ARG A 126 15.65 -10.87 -8.24
CA ARG A 126 16.21 -9.60 -8.67
C ARG A 126 15.58 -8.43 -7.91
N THR A 127 16.23 -7.27 -7.98
CA THR A 127 15.69 -6.03 -7.42
C THR A 127 14.31 -5.73 -7.98
N GLU A 128 14.11 -5.90 -9.30
CA GLU A 128 12.81 -5.70 -9.94
C GLU A 128 11.69 -6.51 -9.29
N ASN A 129 11.95 -7.78 -8.94
CA ASN A 129 10.92 -8.64 -8.36
C ASN A 129 10.43 -8.07 -7.04
N ILE A 130 11.35 -7.54 -6.23
CA ILE A 130 11.00 -6.90 -4.95
C ILE A 130 10.22 -5.59 -5.16
N TYR A 131 10.56 -4.81 -6.21
CA TYR A 131 9.80 -3.62 -6.59
C TYR A 131 8.40 -3.96 -7.10
N GLU A 132 8.24 -5.03 -7.88
CA GLU A 132 6.94 -5.49 -8.38
C GLU A 132 6.06 -6.05 -7.27
N ILE A 133 6.65 -6.74 -6.29
CA ILE A 133 5.92 -7.30 -5.15
C ILE A 133 5.49 -6.20 -4.18
N LEU A 134 6.39 -5.26 -3.85
CA LEU A 134 6.21 -4.20 -2.86
C LEU A 134 6.43 -2.80 -3.49
N PRO A 135 5.56 -2.35 -4.40
CA PRO A 135 5.82 -1.14 -5.19
C PRO A 135 5.58 0.16 -4.43
N PHE A 136 4.87 0.12 -3.30
CA PHE A 136 4.56 1.32 -2.52
C PHE A 136 5.71 1.70 -1.58
N GLU A 137 5.96 3.00 -1.43
CA GLU A 137 6.93 3.56 -0.47
C GLU A 137 6.41 3.55 0.97
N ASN A 138 5.73 2.48 1.37
CA ASN A 138 5.20 2.35 2.71
C ASN A 138 6.35 2.13 3.72
N SER A 139 6.31 2.83 4.84
CA SER A 139 7.31 2.75 5.90
C SER A 139 6.85 1.89 7.07
N LEU A 140 7.79 1.22 7.74
CA LEU A 140 7.54 0.51 9.00
C LEU A 140 6.98 1.49 10.04
N CYS A 141 5.92 1.06 10.70
CA CYS A 141 5.40 1.69 11.91
C CYS A 141 5.20 0.61 12.98
N VAL A 142 5.70 0.87 14.18
CA VAL A 142 5.50 0.05 15.37
C VAL A 142 4.51 0.76 16.27
N LEU A 143 3.39 0.10 16.55
CA LEU A 143 2.32 0.62 17.41
C LEU A 143 2.23 -0.18 18.69
N THR A 144 1.94 0.51 19.79
CA THR A 144 1.74 -0.06 21.11
C THR A 144 0.29 0.15 21.51
N MET A 145 -0.43 -0.92 21.85
CA MET A 145 -1.87 -0.86 22.12
C MET A 145 -2.30 -1.85 23.20
N LYS A 146 -3.43 -1.57 23.85
CA LYS A 146 -4.07 -2.50 24.80
C LYS A 146 -4.65 -3.73 24.09
N GLY A 147 -4.78 -4.83 24.82
CA GLY A 147 -5.37 -6.06 24.33
C GLY A 147 -6.80 -5.88 23.82
N THR A 148 -7.56 -4.96 24.41
CA THR A 148 -8.89 -4.58 23.90
C THR A 148 -8.84 -4.00 22.48
N VAL A 149 -7.90 -3.10 22.21
CA VAL A 149 -7.68 -2.52 20.87
C VAL A 149 -7.11 -3.57 19.90
N LEU A 150 -6.23 -4.45 20.38
CA LEU A 150 -5.72 -5.55 19.57
C LEU A 150 -6.83 -6.53 19.15
N LYS A 151 -7.81 -6.81 20.02
CA LYS A 151 -8.98 -7.62 19.66
C LYS A 151 -9.82 -6.94 18.58
N GLN A 152 -10.01 -5.62 18.65
CA GLN A 152 -10.65 -4.87 17.56
C GLN A 152 -9.83 -4.94 16.26
N LEU A 153 -8.50 -4.92 16.34
CA LEU A 153 -7.66 -5.12 15.16
C LEU A 153 -7.86 -6.51 14.55
N PHE A 154 -8.01 -7.56 15.38
CA PHE A 154 -8.32 -8.90 14.90
C PHE A 154 -9.71 -8.98 14.25
N GLU A 155 -10.71 -8.26 14.78
CA GLU A 155 -12.03 -8.12 14.15
C GLU A 155 -11.92 -7.43 12.78
N ASN A 156 -11.10 -6.38 12.67
CA ASN A 156 -10.85 -5.71 11.39
C ASN A 156 -10.23 -6.66 10.36
N ILE A 157 -9.24 -7.47 10.77
CA ILE A 157 -8.60 -8.47 9.89
C ILE A 157 -9.61 -9.54 9.46
N ALA A 158 -10.45 -10.01 10.40
CA ALA A 158 -11.51 -10.98 10.10
C ALA A 158 -12.51 -10.44 9.07
N ALA A 159 -12.91 -9.17 9.20
CA ALA A 159 -13.84 -8.51 8.26
C ALA A 159 -13.27 -8.39 6.84
N LYS A 160 -11.95 -8.44 6.66
CA LYS A 160 -11.30 -8.52 5.34
C LYS A 160 -11.22 -9.94 4.78
N GLY A 161 -11.56 -10.95 5.57
CA GLY A 161 -11.35 -12.35 5.24
C GLY A 161 -9.91 -12.80 5.44
N GLY A 162 -9.14 -12.11 6.29
CA GLY A 162 -7.72 -12.36 6.53
C GLY A 162 -6.79 -11.36 5.84
N GLU A 163 -5.58 -11.24 6.39
CA GLU A 163 -4.48 -10.40 5.93
C GLU A 163 -3.14 -11.10 6.24
N GLY A 164 -2.02 -10.56 5.77
CA GLY A 164 -0.71 -11.12 6.11
C GLY A 164 -0.34 -10.84 7.56
N VAL A 165 -0.35 -11.86 8.41
CA VAL A 165 -0.08 -11.73 9.85
C VAL A 165 1.12 -12.56 10.27
N SER A 166 1.80 -12.15 11.35
CA SER A 166 2.89 -12.89 12.00
C SER A 166 2.77 -12.81 13.52
N GLY A 167 3.15 -13.87 14.24
CA GLY A 167 3.12 -13.93 15.71
C GLY A 167 1.73 -14.18 16.33
N VAL A 168 0.69 -14.30 15.51
CA VAL A 168 -0.70 -14.49 15.94
C VAL A 168 -1.36 -15.67 15.23
N GLN A 169 -2.43 -16.19 15.85
CA GLN A 169 -3.32 -17.19 15.25
C GLN A 169 -4.76 -16.71 15.39
N LEU A 170 -5.48 -16.64 14.27
CA LEU A 170 -6.87 -16.20 14.22
C LEU A 170 -7.75 -17.33 13.69
N LYS A 171 -8.90 -17.50 14.32
CA LYS A 171 -10.03 -18.24 13.77
C LYS A 171 -11.10 -17.24 13.39
N ILE A 172 -11.54 -17.30 12.15
CA ILE A 172 -12.54 -16.38 11.61
C ILE A 172 -13.69 -17.16 11.00
N SER A 173 -14.89 -16.61 11.04
CA SER A 173 -16.03 -17.19 10.34
C SER A 173 -16.00 -16.86 8.85
N ARG A 174 -16.73 -17.64 8.06
CA ARG A 174 -16.90 -17.37 6.62
C ARG A 174 -17.56 -16.02 6.32
N ASP A 175 -18.38 -15.49 7.23
CA ASP A 175 -19.00 -14.16 7.12
C ASP A 175 -18.12 -13.02 7.66
N GLY A 176 -16.85 -13.29 8.01
CA GLY A 176 -15.86 -12.27 8.33
C GLY A 176 -15.89 -11.81 9.79
N LYS A 177 -16.32 -12.66 10.74
CA LYS A 177 -16.27 -12.36 12.17
C LYS A 177 -15.07 -13.04 12.81
N LEU A 178 -14.49 -12.40 13.82
CA LEU A 178 -13.50 -13.03 14.67
C LEU A 178 -14.17 -14.04 15.61
N LEU A 179 -13.68 -15.27 15.64
CA LEU A 179 -14.13 -16.32 16.56
C LEU A 179 -13.12 -16.52 17.70
N GLN A 180 -11.82 -16.51 17.38
CA GLN A 180 -10.74 -16.63 18.35
C GLN A 180 -9.50 -15.91 17.84
N GLY A 181 -8.73 -15.31 18.76
CA GLY A 181 -7.42 -14.73 18.46
C GLY A 181 -6.43 -14.98 19.59
N SER A 182 -5.19 -15.31 19.22
CA SER A 182 -4.09 -15.52 20.17
C SER A 182 -2.81 -14.83 19.69
N VAL A 183 -1.93 -14.50 20.63
CA VAL A 183 -0.61 -13.92 20.38
C VAL A 183 0.43 -14.83 21.02
N GLY A 184 1.39 -15.32 20.25
CA GLY A 184 2.39 -16.28 20.74
C GLY A 184 1.76 -17.52 21.40
N GLY A 185 0.62 -17.98 20.89
CA GLY A 185 -0.13 -19.13 21.42
C GLY A 185 -0.97 -18.86 22.67
N ASN A 186 -0.96 -17.64 23.22
CA ASN A 186 -1.72 -17.27 24.41
C ASN A 186 -2.92 -16.38 24.07
N ALA A 187 -4.02 -16.52 24.81
CA ALA A 187 -5.17 -15.64 24.67
C ALA A 187 -4.80 -14.18 24.93
N VAL A 188 -5.46 -13.26 24.21
CA VAL A 188 -5.26 -11.81 24.39
C VAL A 188 -5.88 -11.36 25.72
N VAL A 189 -5.07 -10.70 26.54
CA VAL A 189 -5.46 -10.14 27.84
C VAL A 189 -5.73 -8.64 27.68
N ASP A 190 -6.92 -8.20 28.09
CA ASP A 190 -7.45 -6.86 27.79
C ASP A 190 -6.54 -5.71 28.26
N ASP A 191 -6.09 -5.76 29.50
CA ASP A 191 -5.29 -4.68 30.11
C ASP A 191 -3.79 -4.77 29.78
N ARG A 192 -3.35 -5.88 29.18
CA ARG A 192 -1.97 -6.07 28.74
C ARG A 192 -1.71 -5.22 27.49
N THR A 193 -0.52 -4.66 27.42
CA THR A 193 -0.04 -3.93 26.25
C THR A 193 0.69 -4.89 25.29
N TYR A 194 0.46 -4.69 23.99
CA TYR A 194 1.02 -5.46 22.89
C TYR A 194 1.66 -4.53 21.86
N THR A 195 2.69 -5.01 21.15
CA THR A 195 3.32 -4.29 20.05
C THR A 195 2.98 -4.91 18.69
N VAL A 196 2.60 -4.06 17.74
CA VAL A 196 2.26 -4.46 16.37
C VAL A 196 3.15 -3.70 15.40
N ALA A 197 3.90 -4.43 14.58
CA ALA A 197 4.66 -3.89 13.47
C ALA A 197 3.83 -3.96 12.19
N THR A 198 3.61 -2.82 11.56
CA THR A 198 2.84 -2.69 10.33
C THR A 198 3.44 -1.62 9.43
N ILE A 199 2.69 -1.19 8.42
CA ILE A 199 3.05 -0.07 7.55
C ILE A 199 2.28 1.20 7.91
N ASP A 200 2.88 2.36 7.67
CA ASP A 200 2.26 3.68 7.81
C ASP A 200 0.85 3.79 7.22
N TYR A 201 0.64 3.27 6.01
CA TYR A 201 -0.68 3.23 5.37
C TYR A 201 -1.74 2.56 6.27
N LEU A 202 -1.44 1.42 6.88
CA LEU A 202 -2.39 0.76 7.79
C LEU A 202 -2.42 1.42 9.16
N ALA A 203 -1.30 1.94 9.64
CA ALA A 203 -1.21 2.68 10.91
C ALA A 203 -2.13 3.91 10.93
N ASP A 204 -2.39 4.52 9.76
CA ASP A 204 -3.36 5.62 9.58
C ASP A 204 -4.83 5.16 9.58
N GLY A 205 -5.09 3.84 9.66
CA GLY A 205 -6.41 3.25 9.69
C GLY A 205 -6.98 2.88 8.32
N ASN A 206 -6.19 2.98 7.25
CA ASN A 206 -6.64 2.61 5.90
C ASN A 206 -6.92 1.11 5.77
N ASP A 207 -7.55 0.72 4.65
CA ASP A 207 -8.05 -0.63 4.38
C ASP A 207 -9.02 -1.20 5.43
N GLY A 208 -9.57 -0.35 6.30
CA GLY A 208 -10.49 -0.74 7.37
C GLY A 208 -9.79 -1.12 8.67
N MET A 209 -8.49 -0.82 8.83
CA MET A 209 -7.74 -1.08 10.07
C MET A 209 -7.97 -0.01 11.13
N THR A 210 -9.24 0.28 11.42
CA THR A 210 -9.73 1.37 12.30
C THR A 210 -9.26 1.27 13.76
N ALA A 211 -8.70 0.13 14.17
CA ALA A 211 -8.10 -0.05 15.49
C ALA A 211 -6.76 0.67 15.64
N PHE A 212 -5.98 0.84 14.55
CA PHE A 212 -4.65 1.44 14.65
C PHE A 212 -4.63 2.90 15.13
N PRO A 213 -5.53 3.80 14.69
CA PRO A 213 -5.60 5.15 15.23
C PRO A 213 -5.88 5.23 16.74
N GLN A 214 -6.32 4.12 17.37
CA GLN A 214 -6.57 4.04 18.81
C GLN A 214 -5.34 3.57 19.61
N ALA A 215 -4.20 3.31 18.96
CA ALA A 215 -2.97 2.91 19.64
C ALA A 215 -2.48 3.99 20.61
N GLU A 216 -1.90 3.56 21.73
CA GLU A 216 -1.38 4.45 22.77
C GLU A 216 -0.07 5.13 22.34
N GLN A 217 0.73 4.42 21.53
CA GLN A 217 1.99 4.93 20.98
C GLN A 217 2.17 4.43 19.54
N ARG A 218 2.85 5.25 18.74
CA ARG A 218 3.25 4.95 17.37
C ARG A 218 4.65 5.51 17.13
N GLU A 219 5.52 4.67 16.58
CA GLU A 219 6.86 5.08 16.15
C GLU A 219 7.14 4.51 14.76
N CYS A 220 7.53 5.37 13.83
CA CYS A 220 7.85 4.98 12.46
C CYS A 220 9.28 5.45 12.16
N PRO A 221 10.29 4.55 12.20
CA PRO A 221 11.68 4.95 12.02
C PRO A 221 11.95 5.48 10.61
N GLU A 222 12.76 6.53 10.52
CA GLU A 222 13.10 7.16 9.25
C GLU A 222 13.86 6.20 8.33
N GLY A 223 13.50 6.16 7.04
CA GLY A 223 14.18 5.35 6.03
C GLY A 223 13.87 3.84 6.06
N ALA A 224 13.09 3.36 7.03
CA ALA A 224 12.71 1.95 7.16
C ALA A 224 11.52 1.57 6.26
N THR A 225 11.69 1.72 4.94
CA THR A 225 10.65 1.34 3.97
C THR A 225 10.45 -0.18 3.96
N LEU A 226 9.21 -0.66 3.82
CA LEU A 226 8.89 -2.09 3.75
C LEU A 226 9.70 -2.78 2.64
N ARG A 227 9.79 -2.15 1.46
CA ARG A 227 10.60 -2.66 0.36
C ARG A 227 12.09 -2.75 0.72
N GLY A 228 12.63 -1.73 1.39
CA GLY A 228 14.00 -1.71 1.87
C GLY A 228 14.28 -2.80 2.91
N LEU A 229 13.37 -2.99 3.86
CA LEU A 229 13.44 -4.03 4.89
C LEU A 229 13.38 -5.43 4.27
N PHE A 230 12.50 -5.66 3.30
CA PHE A 230 12.42 -6.93 2.58
C PHE A 230 13.70 -7.21 1.78
N MET A 231 14.23 -6.21 1.08
CA MET A 231 15.52 -6.31 0.38
C MET A 231 16.67 -6.65 1.35
N LYS A 232 16.72 -5.99 2.51
CA LYS A 232 17.70 -6.26 3.56
C LYS A 232 17.58 -7.70 4.08
N TYR A 233 16.37 -8.17 4.33
CA TYR A 233 16.10 -9.56 4.71
C TYR A 233 16.61 -10.55 3.65
N VAL A 234 16.26 -10.36 2.38
CA VAL A 234 16.68 -11.26 1.29
C VAL A 234 18.21 -11.35 1.20
N LYS A 235 18.88 -10.20 1.24
CA LYS A 235 20.36 -10.15 1.22
C LYS A 235 20.97 -10.81 2.45
N ALA A 236 20.41 -10.61 3.64
CA ALA A 236 20.90 -11.21 4.88
C ALA A 236 20.77 -12.74 4.86
N GLN A 237 19.63 -13.29 4.42
CA GLN A 237 19.47 -14.74 4.28
C GLN A 237 20.44 -15.32 3.24
N THR A 238 20.60 -14.63 2.12
CA THR A 238 21.52 -15.04 1.04
C THR A 238 22.97 -15.06 1.53
N ALA A 239 23.40 -14.03 2.27
CA ALA A 239 24.74 -13.99 2.88
C ALA A 239 24.94 -15.11 3.91
N ALA A 240 23.86 -15.57 4.56
CA ALA A 240 23.87 -16.73 5.45
C ALA A 240 23.78 -18.08 4.71
N GLY A 241 23.86 -18.11 3.38
CA GLY A 241 23.78 -19.33 2.56
C GLY A 241 22.38 -19.93 2.47
N LYS A 242 21.34 -19.17 2.82
CA LYS A 242 19.95 -19.63 2.82
C LYS A 242 19.21 -19.14 1.58
N LYS A 243 18.30 -19.98 1.09
CA LYS A 243 17.29 -19.58 0.11
C LYS A 243 16.09 -18.98 0.82
N ILE A 244 15.37 -18.09 0.13
CA ILE A 244 14.17 -17.45 0.64
C ILE A 244 13.00 -18.41 0.50
N THR A 245 12.34 -18.68 1.62
CA THR A 245 11.23 -19.60 1.72
C THR A 245 10.28 -19.15 2.81
N SER A 246 9.10 -19.76 2.86
CA SER A 246 8.05 -19.52 3.85
C SER A 246 7.24 -20.80 4.02
N ARG A 247 6.36 -20.85 5.02
CA ARG A 247 5.50 -22.00 5.29
C ARG A 247 4.08 -21.56 5.62
N MET A 248 3.12 -22.42 5.29
CA MET A 248 1.76 -22.31 5.77
C MET A 248 1.73 -22.81 7.21
N GLU A 249 1.24 -21.99 8.13
CA GLU A 249 1.25 -22.29 9.58
C GLU A 249 -0.15 -22.34 10.18
N GLY A 250 -1.20 -22.04 9.39
CA GLY A 250 -2.55 -21.89 9.92
C GLY A 250 -2.66 -20.65 10.80
N ARG A 251 -1.98 -19.56 10.42
CA ARG A 251 -2.03 -18.27 11.11
C ARG A 251 -3.44 -17.68 11.05
N ILE A 252 -4.20 -17.96 9.98
CA ILE A 252 -5.63 -17.63 9.90
C ILE A 252 -6.39 -18.82 9.33
N ILE A 253 -7.36 -19.32 10.08
CA ILE A 253 -8.23 -20.46 9.70
C ILE A 253 -9.67 -19.97 9.62
N ILE A 254 -10.38 -20.39 8.57
CA ILE A 254 -11.83 -20.16 8.43
C ILE A 254 -12.57 -21.36 9.06
N GLU A 255 -13.45 -21.09 10.01
CA GLU A 255 -14.36 -22.07 10.62
C GLU A 255 -15.82 -21.71 10.27
N ASP A 256 -16.68 -22.74 10.20
CA ASP A 256 -18.11 -22.61 9.93
C ASP A 256 -18.93 -22.43 11.22
#